data_AF-A0A2V6DXM6-F1
#
_entry.id   AF-A0A2V6DXM6-F1
#
_cell.length_a   1.000
_cell.length_b   1.000
_cell.length_c   1.000
_cell.angle_alpha   90.00
_cell.angle_beta   90.00
_cell.angle_gamma   90.00
#
_symmetry.space_group_name_H-M   'P 1'
#
loop_
_entity.id
_entity.type
_entity.pdbx_description
1 polymer ?
#
loop_
_entity_poly.entity_id
_entity_poly.type
_entity_poly.pdbx_seq_one_letter_code
_entity_poly.pdbx_strand_id
1 'polypeptide(L)'
;MMLVVSGLTLLGVYLAQRNVAITTQRNLRQSFEAELSWLHRLQQLRNAALQERCRGLAAKPRIHAALEDNALDLLYPSAKDELADLMQTEQQPAEEAAGSLHARFYRFLNVDGIVLPPPNPKEVGELAPDDEKRLALKELPDRQQTAYLTEKGTAMPPV
;
A
#
# COMPACT_ATOMS: atom_id res chain seq x y z
N MET A 1 4.39 -66.82 -3.11
CA MET A 1 5.28 -65.74 -3.59
C MET A 1 4.53 -64.49 -4.05
N MET A 2 3.36 -64.57 -4.71
CA MET A 2 2.59 -63.35 -5.09
C MET A 2 2.05 -62.50 -3.92
N LEU A 3 1.65 -63.11 -2.80
CA LEU A 3 1.06 -62.38 -1.66
C LEU A 3 2.06 -61.45 -0.96
N VAL A 4 3.33 -61.85 -0.90
CA VAL A 4 4.41 -61.04 -0.30
C VAL A 4 4.70 -59.83 -1.17
N VAL A 5 4.75 -60.03 -2.49
CA VAL A 5 4.92 -58.93 -3.44
C VAL A 5 3.75 -57.95 -3.32
N SER A 6 2.50 -58.44 -3.34
CA SER A 6 1.31 -57.58 -3.19
C SER A 6 1.30 -56.80 -1.88
N GLY A 7 1.66 -57.45 -0.76
CA GLY A 7 1.78 -56.80 0.54
C GLY A 7 2.85 -55.70 0.56
N LEU A 8 4.01 -55.94 -0.06
CA LEU A 8 5.10 -54.96 -0.14
C LEU A 8 4.71 -53.75 -1.01
N THR A 9 4.00 -53.97 -2.12
CA THR A 9 3.52 -52.89 -2.99
C THR A 9 2.48 -52.03 -2.29
N LEU A 10 1.51 -52.66 -1.59
CA LEU A 10 0.50 -51.94 -0.80
C LEU A 10 1.15 -51.11 0.33
N LEU A 11 2.14 -51.67 1.01
CA LEU A 11 2.87 -50.96 2.07
C LEU A 11 3.66 -49.76 1.52
N GLY A 12 4.31 -49.94 0.36
CA GLY A 12 5.05 -48.88 -0.32
C GLY A 12 4.15 -47.73 -0.77
N VAL A 13 2.99 -48.05 -1.36
CA VAL A 13 1.98 -47.04 -1.76
C VAL A 13 1.41 -46.31 -0.54
N TYR A 14 1.12 -47.04 0.53
CA TYR A 14 0.60 -46.46 1.77
C TYR A 14 1.57 -45.48 2.43
N LEU A 15 2.87 -45.83 2.48
CA LEU A 15 3.92 -44.95 3.00
C LEU A 15 4.15 -43.73 2.10
N ALA A 16 4.09 -43.91 0.77
CA ALA A 16 4.20 -42.82 -0.18
C ALA A 16 3.06 -41.80 -0.02
N GLN A 17 1.81 -42.27 0.10
CA GLN A 17 0.65 -41.40 0.34
C GLN A 17 0.77 -40.61 1.65
N ARG A 18 1.25 -41.26 2.73
CA ARG A 18 1.39 -40.64 4.04
C ARG A 18 2.52 -39.61 4.09
N ASN A 19 3.62 -39.86 3.37
CA ASN A 19 4.72 -38.90 3.28
C ASN A 19 4.37 -37.71 2.39
N VAL A 20 3.73 -37.92 1.24
CA VAL A 20 3.38 -36.85 0.29
C VAL A 20 2.48 -35.79 0.91
N ALA A 21 1.54 -36.16 1.77
CA ALA A 21 0.67 -35.21 2.49
C ALA A 21 1.43 -34.34 3.51
N ILE A 22 2.51 -34.86 4.12
CA ILE A 22 3.29 -34.14 5.14
C ILE A 22 4.32 -33.20 4.48
N THR A 23 4.93 -33.59 3.35
CA THR A 23 5.89 -32.74 2.62
C THR A 23 5.23 -31.66 1.78
N THR A 24 4.06 -31.91 1.17
CA THR A 24 3.36 -30.88 0.36
C THR A 24 2.91 -29.69 1.20
N GLN A 25 2.32 -29.93 2.38
CA GLN A 25 1.89 -28.86 3.27
C GLN A 25 3.06 -27.99 3.77
N ARG A 26 4.24 -28.59 3.97
CA ARG A 26 5.43 -27.89 4.45
C ARG A 26 6.07 -27.04 3.36
N ASN A 27 6.18 -27.58 2.14
CA ASN A 27 6.71 -26.85 0.99
C ASN A 27 5.79 -25.70 0.57
N LEU A 28 4.46 -25.90 0.59
CA LEU A 28 3.49 -24.84 0.32
C LEU A 28 3.59 -23.71 1.36
N ARG A 29 3.65 -24.05 2.65
CA ARG A 29 3.84 -23.03 3.71
C ARG A 29 5.13 -22.24 3.52
N GLN A 30 6.24 -22.90 3.22
CA GLN A 30 7.51 -22.23 2.99
C GLN A 30 7.51 -21.37 1.73
N SER A 31 6.87 -21.80 0.63
CA SER A 31 6.73 -20.99 -0.57
C SER A 31 5.82 -19.78 -0.33
N PHE A 32 4.70 -19.97 0.37
CA PHE A 32 3.80 -18.88 0.75
C PHE A 32 4.49 -17.89 1.70
N GLU A 33 5.24 -18.35 2.69
CA GLU A 33 6.00 -17.48 3.60
C GLU A 33 7.09 -16.70 2.84
N ALA A 34 7.80 -17.36 1.91
CA ALA A 34 8.80 -16.71 1.07
C ALA A 34 8.17 -15.62 0.17
N GLU A 35 7.04 -15.94 -0.46
CA GLU A 35 6.31 -15.02 -1.35
C GLU A 35 5.68 -13.85 -0.57
N LEU A 36 5.09 -14.11 0.60
CA LEU A 36 4.59 -13.08 1.51
C LEU A 36 5.72 -12.19 2.04
N SER A 37 6.88 -12.77 2.35
CA SER A 37 8.03 -11.99 2.80
C SER A 37 8.56 -11.05 1.71
N TRP A 38 8.47 -11.45 0.45
CA TRP A 38 8.83 -10.62 -0.70
C TRP A 38 7.86 -9.45 -0.88
N LEU A 39 6.55 -9.72 -0.84
CA LEU A 39 5.51 -8.68 -0.88
C LEU A 39 5.66 -7.69 0.29
N HIS A 40 5.93 -8.20 1.49
CA HIS A 40 6.12 -7.38 2.67
C HIS A 40 7.36 -6.47 2.54
N ARG A 41 8.48 -7.00 2.02
CA ARG A 41 9.69 -6.20 1.77
C ARG A 41 9.47 -5.12 0.72
N LEU A 42 8.76 -5.43 -0.36
CA LEU A 42 8.36 -4.44 -1.37
C LEU A 42 7.53 -3.31 -0.74
N GLN A 43 6.60 -3.67 0.13
CA GLN A 43 5.77 -2.69 0.81
C GLN A 43 6.56 -1.82 1.80
N GLN A 44 7.50 -2.41 2.54
CA GLN A 44 8.41 -1.65 3.41
C GLN A 44 9.24 -0.65 2.62
N LEU A 45 9.78 -1.06 1.47
CA LEU A 45 10.54 -0.17 0.57
C LEU A 45 9.67 0.97 0.06
N ARG A 46 8.44 0.66 -0.39
CA ARG A 46 7.48 1.67 -0.84
C ARG A 46 7.16 2.68 0.26
N ASN A 47 6.87 2.19 1.47
CA ASN A 47 6.53 3.04 2.60
C ASN A 47 7.73 3.91 3.04
N ALA A 48 8.95 3.37 3.02
CA ALA A 48 10.17 4.12 3.30
C ALA A 48 10.44 5.22 2.25
N ALA A 49 10.22 4.92 0.97
CA ALA A 49 10.35 5.92 -0.10
C ALA A 49 9.30 7.04 0.05
N LEU A 50 8.05 6.70 0.38
CA LEU A 50 7.01 7.68 0.70
C LEU A 50 7.40 8.54 1.90
N GLN A 51 7.94 7.93 2.95
CA GLN A 51 8.35 8.64 4.16
C GLN A 51 9.42 9.69 3.85
N GLU A 52 10.47 9.30 3.12
CA GLU A 52 11.55 10.21 2.74
C GLU A 52 11.00 11.35 1.89
N ARG A 53 10.07 11.05 0.98
CA ARG A 53 9.46 12.05 0.13
C ARG A 53 8.57 13.03 0.90
N CYS A 54 7.75 12.56 1.83
CA CYS A 54 6.94 13.40 2.70
C CYS A 54 7.83 14.27 3.60
N ARG A 55 8.92 13.72 4.13
CA ARG A 55 9.91 14.48 4.92
C ARG A 55 10.57 15.57 4.09
N GLY A 56 10.99 15.24 2.87
CA GLY A 56 11.56 16.21 1.93
C GLY A 56 10.60 17.34 1.57
N LEU A 57 9.30 17.03 1.41
CA LEU A 57 8.25 18.02 1.18
C LEU A 57 8.05 18.93 2.39
N ALA A 58 7.93 18.37 3.60
CA ALA A 58 7.73 19.13 4.84
C ALA A 58 8.93 20.03 5.19
N ALA A 59 10.13 19.64 4.78
CA ALA A 59 11.34 20.45 4.98
C ALA A 59 11.43 21.68 4.05
N LYS A 60 10.54 21.82 3.05
CA LYS A 60 10.59 22.95 2.13
C LYS A 60 10.09 24.23 2.80
N PRO A 61 10.85 25.34 2.76
CA PRO A 61 10.45 26.58 3.44
C PRO A 61 9.06 27.09 3.04
N ARG A 62 8.69 26.95 1.76
CA ARG A 62 7.37 27.39 1.26
C ARG A 62 6.22 26.56 1.83
N ILE A 63 6.42 25.25 1.95
CA ILE A 63 5.41 24.35 2.53
C ILE A 63 5.30 24.60 4.03
N HIS A 64 6.43 24.73 4.73
CA HIS A 64 6.46 25.01 6.16
C HIS A 64 5.77 26.34 6.51
N ALA A 65 6.15 27.43 5.85
CA ALA A 65 5.55 28.75 6.10
C ALA A 65 4.05 28.77 5.76
N ALA A 66 3.65 28.18 4.63
CA ALA A 66 2.24 28.12 4.27
C ALA A 66 1.40 27.27 5.23
N LEU A 67 2.00 26.25 5.86
CA LEU A 67 1.34 25.45 6.88
C LEU A 67 1.22 26.21 8.22
N GLU A 68 2.27 26.93 8.62
CA GLU A 68 2.26 27.78 9.83
C GLU A 68 1.23 28.91 9.74
N ASP A 69 1.14 29.56 8.57
CA ASP A 69 0.20 30.66 8.33
C ASP A 69 -1.22 30.18 7.96
N ASN A 70 -1.43 28.86 7.83
CA ASN A 70 -2.65 28.25 7.31
C ASN A 70 -3.09 28.87 5.95
N ALA A 71 -2.11 29.22 5.12
CA ALA A 71 -2.29 29.87 3.82
C ALA A 71 -2.57 28.81 2.74
N LEU A 72 -3.80 28.30 2.68
CA LEU A 72 -4.22 27.23 1.76
C LEU A 72 -4.01 27.57 0.28
N ASP A 73 -4.13 28.86 -0.06
CA ASP A 73 -3.91 29.43 -1.38
C ASP A 73 -2.44 29.38 -1.82
N LEU A 74 -1.50 29.25 -0.88
CA LEU A 74 -0.08 29.05 -1.15
C LEU A 74 0.35 27.59 -0.95
N LEU A 75 -0.22 26.92 0.05
CA LEU A 75 0.14 25.56 0.45
C LEU A 75 -0.12 24.56 -0.68
N TYR A 76 -1.35 24.52 -1.19
CA TYR A 76 -1.77 23.54 -2.18
C TYR A 76 -1.10 23.75 -3.56
N PRO A 77 -0.99 24.98 -4.09
CA PRO A 77 -0.24 25.20 -5.33
C PRO A 77 1.24 24.86 -5.20
N SER A 78 1.89 25.24 -4.08
CA SER A 78 3.28 24.87 -3.84
C SER A 78 3.46 23.36 -3.76
N ALA A 79 2.55 22.65 -3.08
CA ALA A 79 2.60 21.20 -2.97
C ALA A 79 2.36 20.50 -4.31
N LYS A 80 1.48 21.04 -5.15
CA LYS A 80 1.20 20.52 -6.49
C LYS A 80 2.47 20.48 -7.34
N ASP A 81 3.21 21.58 -7.38
CA ASP A 81 4.44 21.66 -8.16
C ASP A 81 5.49 20.66 -7.63
N GLU A 82 5.55 20.47 -6.32
CA GLU A 82 6.53 19.61 -5.66
C GLU A 82 6.19 18.11 -5.67
N LEU A 83 4.94 17.77 -5.96
CA LEU A 83 4.44 16.39 -6.04
C LEU A 83 4.08 15.99 -7.48
N ALA A 84 4.28 16.87 -8.47
CA ALA A 84 3.86 16.65 -9.85
C ALA A 84 4.43 15.36 -10.48
N ASP A 85 5.66 14.99 -10.13
CA ASP A 85 6.33 13.77 -10.58
C ASP A 85 5.79 12.48 -9.92
N LEU A 86 5.10 12.59 -8.77
CA LEU A 86 4.48 11.46 -8.09
C LEU A 86 3.00 11.32 -8.41
N MET A 87 2.32 12.40 -8.80
CA MET A 87 0.89 12.36 -9.03
C MET A 87 0.57 11.54 -10.27
N GLN A 88 -0.37 10.60 -10.13
CA GLN A 88 -0.83 9.80 -11.26
C GLN A 88 -1.49 10.74 -12.29
N THR A 89 -0.99 10.70 -13.53
CA THR A 89 -1.59 11.41 -14.66
C THR A 89 -2.55 10.48 -15.39
N GLU A 90 -3.73 10.95 -15.78
CA GLU A 90 -4.78 10.14 -16.45
C GLU A 90 -4.27 9.45 -17.74
N GLN A 91 -3.23 9.99 -18.38
CA GLN A 91 -2.61 9.42 -19.57
C GLN A 91 -1.61 8.28 -19.33
N GLN A 92 -1.23 7.96 -18.08
CA GLN A 92 -0.15 7.01 -17.84
C GLN A 92 -0.64 5.55 -17.83
N PRO A 93 -0.16 4.68 -18.74
CA PRO A 93 -0.58 3.28 -18.79
C PRO A 93 -0.18 2.52 -17.52
N ALA A 94 -1.05 1.61 -17.07
CA ALA A 94 -0.92 0.90 -15.80
C ALA A 94 0.40 0.10 -15.66
N GLU A 95 1.01 -0.29 -16.78
CA GLU A 95 2.29 -1.02 -16.84
C GLU A 95 3.49 -0.11 -16.51
N GLU A 96 3.47 1.16 -16.93
CA GLU A 96 4.46 2.16 -16.51
C GLU A 96 4.22 2.59 -15.06
N ALA A 97 2.96 2.56 -14.61
CA ALA A 97 2.58 2.87 -13.24
C ALA A 97 3.08 1.83 -12.21
N ALA A 98 3.29 0.58 -12.64
CA ALA A 98 3.66 -0.54 -11.78
C ALA A 98 5.12 -0.48 -11.25
N GLY A 99 5.97 0.36 -11.86
CA GLY A 99 7.40 0.47 -11.53
C GLY A 99 7.80 1.67 -10.66
N SER A 100 7.00 2.73 -10.62
CA SER A 100 7.30 3.96 -9.85
C SER A 100 6.28 4.26 -8.76
N LEU A 101 6.70 5.04 -7.78
CA LEU A 101 5.85 5.47 -6.67
C LEU A 101 4.85 6.52 -7.18
N HIS A 102 3.56 6.18 -7.18
CA HIS A 102 2.49 7.09 -7.58
C HIS A 102 1.53 7.38 -6.42
N ALA A 103 1.09 8.63 -6.34
CA ALA A 103 0.03 9.08 -5.45
C ALA A 103 -1.24 9.37 -6.26
N ARG A 104 -2.39 8.91 -5.74
CA ARG A 104 -3.72 9.22 -6.30
C ARG A 104 -4.28 10.54 -5.76
N PHE A 105 -3.94 10.86 -4.51
CA PHE A 105 -4.35 12.09 -3.84
C PHE A 105 -3.34 12.45 -2.75
N TYR A 106 -3.36 13.71 -2.32
CA TYR A 106 -2.69 14.16 -1.09
C TYR A 106 -3.56 15.16 -0.33
N ARG A 107 -3.44 15.17 0.99
CA ARG A 107 -4.10 16.13 1.89
C ARG A 107 -3.14 16.53 3.00
N PHE A 108 -3.26 17.77 3.46
CA PHE A 108 -2.54 18.27 4.63
C PHE A 108 -3.42 18.19 5.87
N LEU A 109 -2.80 17.95 7.02
CA LEU A 109 -3.45 17.99 8.32
C LEU A 109 -2.85 19.16 9.11
N ASN A 110 -3.67 19.82 9.91
CA ASN A 110 -3.19 20.82 10.86
C ASN A 110 -2.64 20.15 12.15
N VAL A 111 -2.21 20.97 13.11
CA VAL A 111 -1.67 20.50 14.39
C VAL A 111 -2.66 19.69 15.22
N ASP A 112 -3.96 19.91 15.04
CA ASP A 112 -5.04 19.20 15.72
C ASP A 112 -5.42 17.88 15.01
N GLY A 113 -4.74 17.53 13.90
CA GLY A 113 -5.07 16.36 13.08
C GLY A 113 -6.28 16.56 12.16
N ILE A 114 -6.76 17.79 12.00
CA ILE A 114 -7.89 18.14 11.12
C ILE A 114 -7.38 18.29 9.68
N VAL A 115 -8.11 17.72 8.74
CA VAL A 115 -7.81 17.85 7.30
C VAL A 115 -8.02 19.28 6.85
N LEU A 116 -6.99 19.86 6.23
CA LEU A 116 -7.06 21.15 5.56
C LEU A 116 -7.66 20.94 4.16
N PRO A 117 -8.86 21.45 3.85
CA PRO A 117 -9.52 21.16 2.59
C PRO A 117 -8.78 21.83 1.42
N PRO A 118 -8.57 21.13 0.29
CA PRO A 118 -7.98 21.75 -0.90
C PRO A 118 -8.95 22.74 -1.54
N PRO A 119 -8.47 23.90 -2.04
CA PRO A 119 -9.30 24.84 -2.79
C PRO A 119 -9.94 24.22 -4.04
N ASN A 120 -9.23 23.29 -4.69
CA ASN A 120 -9.72 22.55 -5.85
C ASN A 120 -9.36 21.06 -5.73
N PRO A 121 -10.31 20.19 -5.29
CA PRO A 121 -10.05 18.76 -5.11
C PRO A 121 -9.58 18.03 -6.37
N LYS A 122 -9.97 18.50 -7.56
CA LYS A 122 -9.59 17.89 -8.85
C LYS A 122 -8.11 17.96 -9.14
N GLU A 123 -7.43 19.00 -8.64
CA GLU A 123 -5.99 19.17 -8.87
C GLU A 123 -5.13 18.31 -7.95
N VAL A 124 -5.71 17.74 -6.90
CA VAL A 124 -4.97 17.08 -5.81
C VAL A 124 -5.49 15.68 -5.49
N GLY A 125 -6.25 15.11 -6.44
CA GLY A 125 -6.94 13.83 -6.33
C GLY A 125 -8.31 13.95 -5.67
N GLU A 126 -9.34 13.48 -6.40
CA GLU A 126 -10.69 13.36 -5.87
C GLU A 126 -10.77 12.24 -4.82
N LEU A 127 -11.51 12.52 -3.74
CA LEU A 127 -11.80 11.55 -2.69
C LEU A 127 -13.27 11.73 -2.28
N ALA A 128 -13.96 10.62 -2.00
CA ALA A 128 -15.33 10.69 -1.53
C ALA A 128 -15.38 11.45 -0.19
N PRO A 129 -16.39 12.29 0.08
CA PRO A 129 -16.46 13.07 1.33
C PRO A 129 -16.40 12.21 2.59
N ASP A 130 -16.94 11.00 2.55
CA ASP A 130 -16.89 10.06 3.67
C ASP A 130 -15.49 9.48 3.89
N ASP A 131 -14.72 9.28 2.82
CA ASP A 131 -13.32 8.83 2.93
C ASP A 131 -12.39 9.97 3.34
N GLU A 132 -12.66 11.21 2.94
CA GLU A 132 -11.89 12.37 3.37
C GLU A 132 -12.03 12.61 4.88
N LYS A 133 -13.23 12.43 5.45
CA LYS A 133 -13.44 12.48 6.90
C LYS A 133 -12.64 11.43 7.67
N ARG A 134 -12.33 10.28 7.05
CA ARG A 134 -11.54 9.21 7.66
C ARG A 134 -10.05 9.52 7.73
N LEU A 135 -9.58 10.55 7.02
CA LEU A 135 -8.20 11.02 7.11
C LEU A 135 -7.94 11.85 8.37
N ALA A 136 -8.98 12.43 8.98
CA ALA A 136 -8.85 13.22 10.19
C ALA A 136 -8.36 12.34 11.35
N LEU A 137 -7.40 12.85 12.09
CA LEU A 137 -6.82 12.21 13.26
C LEU A 137 -7.22 12.97 14.51
N LYS A 138 -7.32 12.28 15.64
CA LYS A 138 -7.61 12.92 16.93
C LYS A 138 -6.44 13.77 17.41
N GLU A 139 -5.22 13.37 17.05
CA GLU A 139 -3.95 14.02 17.37
C GLU A 139 -2.92 13.60 16.32
N LEU A 140 -1.93 14.45 16.06
CA LEU A 140 -0.81 14.10 15.17
C LEU A 140 0.01 12.96 15.78
N PRO A 141 0.20 11.85 15.04
CA PRO A 141 0.95 10.72 15.57
C PRO A 141 2.46 11.01 15.54
N ASP A 142 3.16 10.63 16.61
CA ASP A 142 4.64 10.73 16.69
C ASP A 142 5.37 9.89 15.62
N ARG A 143 4.66 8.92 15.03
CA ARG A 143 5.18 8.02 14.00
C ARG A 143 4.20 7.92 12.85
N GLN A 144 4.75 7.76 11.65
CA GLN A 144 3.98 7.56 10.43
C GLN A 144 3.00 6.38 10.58
N GLN A 145 1.77 6.60 10.14
CA GLN A 145 0.71 5.60 10.12
C GLN A 145 0.49 5.13 8.68
N THR A 146 0.11 3.86 8.53
CA THR A 146 -0.39 3.32 7.26
C THR A 146 -1.79 2.78 7.50
N ALA A 147 -2.74 3.24 6.70
CA ALA A 147 -4.13 2.80 6.72
C ALA A 147 -4.59 2.45 5.30
N TYR A 148 -5.70 1.71 5.20
CA TYR A 148 -6.25 1.29 3.93
C TYR A 148 -7.69 1.78 3.77
N LEU A 149 -7.99 2.27 2.58
CA LEU A 149 -9.35 2.58 2.13
C LEU A 149 -9.74 1.53 1.09
N THR A 150 -10.89 0.90 1.28
CA THR A 150 -11.44 -0.01 0.28
C THR A 150 -12.13 0.81 -0.79
N GLU A 151 -11.63 0.75 -2.01
CA GLU A 151 -12.29 1.38 -3.15
C GLU A 151 -13.59 0.62 -3.46
N LYS A 152 -14.73 1.31 -3.46
CA LYS A 152 -16.00 0.74 -3.96
C LYS A 152 -15.91 0.61 -5.49
N GLY A 153 -15.17 -0.37 -5.98
CA GLY A 153 -14.93 -0.54 -7.42
C GLY A 153 -14.34 -1.88 -7.85
N THR A 154 -13.75 -2.66 -6.94
CA THR A 154 -13.23 -4.00 -7.25
C THR A 154 -13.90 -5.03 -6.36
N ALA A 155 -15.15 -5.34 -6.71
CA ALA A 155 -15.68 -6.66 -6.40
C ALA A 155 -14.77 -7.67 -7.10
N MET A 156 -13.88 -8.30 -6.33
CA MET A 156 -13.12 -9.45 -6.81
C MET A 156 -14.15 -10.51 -7.18
N PRO A 157 -14.21 -10.99 -8.43
CA PRO A 157 -15.11 -12.08 -8.76
C PRO A 157 -14.74 -13.29 -7.89
N PRO A 158 -15.72 -14.02 -7.35
CA PRO A 158 -15.43 -15.23 -6.60
C PRO A 158 -14.67 -16.21 -7.50
N VAL A 159 -13.56 -16.74 -6.99
CA VAL A 159 -12.78 -17.83 -7.57
C VAL A 159 -13.59 -19.13 -7.50
#